data_AF-A0A359LS96-F1
#
_entry.id   AF-A0A359LS96-F1
#
_cell.length_a   1.000
_cell.length_b   1.000
_cell.length_c   1.000
_cell.angle_alpha   90.00
_cell.angle_beta   90.00
_cell.angle_gamma   90.00
#
_symmetry.space_group_name_H-M   'P 1'
#
loop_
_entity.id
_entity.type
_entity.pdbx_description
1 polymer ?
#
loop_
_entity_poly.entity_id
_entity_poly.type
_entity_poly.pdbx_seq_one_letter_code
_entity_poly.pdbx_strand_id
1 'polypeptide(L)'
;MSMFSYPAKFTTGSDGRILVEFADLPRVATDGEDEREAMEEAMDALGSELSIRLSRREEIPTPSSAKRGQRQVPVPLWLAPKLALYLAMRDQRVSNSELARRLGRHERVVRRMLDPKHATKAEKIQAALAVLGKQMTVEVRDAA
;
A
#
# COMPACT_ATOMS: atom_id res chain seq x y z
N MET A 1 11.13 3.43 -9.45
CA MET A 1 10.85 2.52 -8.31
C MET A 1 9.66 3.12 -7.58
N SER A 2 8.48 2.51 -7.63
CA SER A 2 7.36 3.01 -6.84
C SER A 2 7.57 2.55 -5.41
N MET A 3 8.26 3.36 -4.61
CA MET A 3 8.28 3.14 -3.16
C MET A 3 6.83 3.26 -2.68
N PHE A 4 6.31 2.20 -2.07
CA PHE A 4 5.02 2.22 -1.38
C PHE A 4 5.19 2.97 -0.06
N SER A 5 5.47 4.26 -0.15
CA SER A 5 5.55 5.15 1.00
C SER A 5 4.99 6.51 0.60
N TYR A 6 4.07 7.04 1.41
CA TYR A 6 3.40 8.30 1.14
C TYR A 6 3.93 9.38 2.07
N PRO A 7 4.20 10.59 1.56
CA PRO A 7 4.64 11.69 2.40
C PRO A 7 3.48 12.20 3.26
N ALA A 8 3.73 12.27 4.55
CA ALA A 8 2.83 12.87 5.52
C ALA A 8 3.54 13.97 6.32
N LYS A 9 2.78 15.00 6.67
CA LYS A 9 3.22 16.05 7.60
C LYS A 9 2.81 15.64 9.00
N PHE A 10 3.74 15.78 9.95
CA PHE A 10 3.49 15.54 11.36
C PHE A 10 3.59 16.88 12.10
N THR A 11 2.55 17.23 12.85
CA THR A 11 2.44 18.53 13.52
C THR A 11 2.01 18.32 14.96
N THR A 12 2.84 18.73 15.92
CA THR A 12 2.46 18.72 17.34
C THR A 12 1.39 19.78 17.61
N GLY A 13 0.23 19.35 18.08
CA GLY A 13 -0.89 20.18 18.49
C GLY A 13 -0.67 20.82 19.87
N SER A 14 -1.54 21.76 20.23
CA SER A 14 -1.52 22.41 21.55
C SER A 14 -1.88 21.47 22.70
N ASP A 15 -2.52 20.36 22.41
CA ASP A 15 -2.86 19.27 23.33
C ASP A 15 -1.71 18.26 23.51
N GLY A 16 -0.58 18.47 22.83
CA GLY A 16 0.58 17.58 22.87
C GLY A 16 0.50 16.39 21.91
N ARG A 17 -0.65 16.15 21.26
CA ARG A 17 -0.79 15.08 20.27
C ARG A 17 -0.10 15.46 18.96
N ILE A 18 0.33 14.46 18.19
CA ILE A 18 0.99 14.66 16.90
C ILE A 18 -0.01 14.33 15.79
N LEU A 19 -0.55 15.36 15.15
CA LEU A 19 -1.44 15.24 13.99
C LEU A 19 -0.63 14.83 12.76
N VAL A 20 -1.14 13.84 12.01
CA VAL A 20 -0.56 13.33 10.77
C VAL A 20 -1.51 13.55 9.59
N GLU A 21 -1.03 14.23 8.55
CA GLU A 21 -1.82 14.55 7.35
C GLU A 21 -1.06 14.13 6.08
N PHE A 22 -1.72 13.35 5.21
CA PHE A 22 -1.11 12.84 3.98
C PHE A 22 -1.23 13.82 2.81
N ALA A 23 -0.10 14.13 2.15
CA ALA A 23 -0.08 15.10 1.07
C ALA A 23 -0.85 14.62 -0.18
N ASP A 24 -0.74 13.34 -0.52
CA ASP A 24 -1.38 12.76 -1.70
C ASP A 24 -2.77 12.15 -1.38
N LEU A 25 -3.17 12.16 -0.10
CA LEU A 25 -4.46 11.67 0.38
C LEU A 25 -5.09 12.71 1.34
N PRO A 26 -5.54 13.88 0.84
CA PRO A 26 -5.91 15.03 1.70
C PRO A 26 -7.12 14.82 2.63
N ARG A 27 -7.80 13.67 2.53
CA ARG A 27 -8.91 13.29 3.42
C ARG A 27 -8.50 12.27 4.49
N VAL A 28 -7.24 11.85 4.49
CA VAL A 28 -6.68 10.90 5.44
C VAL A 28 -5.85 11.70 6.45
N ALA A 29 -6.30 11.66 7.69
CA ALA A 29 -5.59 12.20 8.84
C ALA A 29 -5.80 11.28 10.04
N THR A 30 -4.83 11.28 10.94
CA THR A 30 -4.85 10.57 12.23
C THR A 30 -3.93 11.29 13.20
N ASP A 31 -3.86 10.87 14.45
CA ASP A 31 -2.95 11.43 15.44
C ASP A 31 -2.44 10.37 16.42
N GLY A 32 -1.37 10.68 17.14
CA GLY A 32 -0.81 9.83 18.21
C GLY A 32 -0.32 10.66 19.39
N GLU A 33 -0.13 10.03 20.55
CA GLU A 33 0.38 10.70 21.76
C GLU A 33 1.87 11.01 21.67
N ASP A 34 2.63 10.22 20.90
CA ASP A 34 4.05 10.40 20.65
C ASP A 34 4.44 10.13 19.19
N GLU A 35 5.73 10.33 18.88
CA GLU A 35 6.29 10.16 17.54
C GLU A 35 6.14 8.74 16.99
N ARG A 36 6.20 7.73 17.86
CA ARG A 36 6.09 6.31 17.49
C ARG A 36 4.63 5.98 17.21
N GLU A 37 3.73 6.29 18.13
CA GLU A 37 2.30 6.04 17.97
C GLU A 37 1.75 6.79 16.76
N ALA A 38 2.13 8.05 16.55
CA ALA A 38 1.71 8.80 15.38
C ALA A 38 2.14 8.14 14.06
N MET A 39 3.32 7.49 14.01
CA MET A 39 3.76 6.74 12.84
C MET A 39 2.97 5.43 12.67
N GLU A 40 2.70 4.70 13.75
CA GLU A 40 1.89 3.47 13.74
C GLU A 40 0.47 3.76 13.24
N GLU A 41 -0.18 4.78 13.81
CA GLU A 41 -1.50 5.24 13.40
C GLU A 41 -1.50 5.73 11.94
N ALA A 42 -0.44 6.42 11.50
CA ALA A 42 -0.31 6.84 10.11
C ALA A 42 -0.23 5.65 9.15
N MET A 43 0.54 4.62 9.49
CA MET A 43 0.63 3.39 8.69
C MET A 43 -0.73 2.69 8.59
N ASP A 44 -1.49 2.64 9.68
CA ASP A 44 -2.81 2.01 9.72
C ASP A 44 -3.88 2.81 8.97
N ALA A 45 -3.88 4.14 9.11
CA ALA A 45 -4.75 5.03 8.35
C ALA A 45 -4.47 4.92 6.84
N LEU A 46 -3.19 4.91 6.44
CA LEU A 46 -2.76 4.72 5.06
C LEU A 46 -3.19 3.35 4.51
N GLY A 47 -2.94 2.28 5.27
CA GLY A 47 -3.34 0.93 4.91
C GLY A 47 -4.85 0.82 4.73
N SER A 48 -5.62 1.43 5.63
CA SER A 48 -7.09 1.45 5.58
C SER A 48 -7.60 2.12 4.31
N GLU A 49 -7.17 3.35 4.03
CA GLU A 49 -7.59 4.08 2.82
C GLU A 49 -7.24 3.32 1.52
N LEU A 50 -6.00 2.84 1.40
CA LEU A 50 -5.57 2.13 0.20
C LEU A 50 -6.28 0.78 0.04
N SER A 51 -6.64 0.12 1.14
CA SER A 51 -7.43 -1.11 1.11
C SER A 51 -8.85 -0.86 0.60
N ILE A 52 -9.46 0.26 0.98
CA ILE A 52 -10.79 0.67 0.49
C ILE A 52 -10.72 0.88 -1.02
N ARG A 53 -9.75 1.65 -1.50
CA ARG A 53 -9.54 1.87 -2.94
C ARG A 53 -9.32 0.57 -3.70
N LEU A 54 -8.45 -0.32 -3.19
CA LEU A 54 -8.22 -1.63 -3.78
C LEU A 54 -9.51 -2.47 -3.86
N SER A 55 -10.29 -2.51 -2.77
CA SER A 55 -11.56 -3.24 -2.72
C SER A 55 -12.59 -2.73 -3.74
N ARG A 56 -12.58 -1.43 -4.01
CA ARG A 56 -13.44 -0.75 -4.98
C ARG A 56 -12.86 -0.71 -6.39
N ARG A 57 -11.65 -1.24 -6.59
CA ARG A 57 -10.86 -1.16 -7.82
C ARG A 57 -10.69 0.28 -8.33
N GLU A 58 -10.56 1.22 -7.41
CA GLU A 58 -10.32 2.62 -7.68
C GLU A 58 -8.84 2.89 -8.02
N GLU A 59 -8.56 4.10 -8.47
CA GLU A 59 -7.19 4.56 -8.62
C GLU A 59 -6.45 4.68 -7.29
N ILE A 60 -5.24 4.14 -7.28
CA ILE A 60 -4.27 4.28 -6.21
C ILE A 60 -3.39 5.48 -6.55
N PRO A 61 -3.45 6.57 -5.77
CA PRO A 61 -2.64 7.76 -6.04
C PRO A 61 -1.15 7.41 -6.06
N THR A 62 -0.39 7.98 -6.99
CA THR A 62 1.07 7.77 -6.98
C THR A 62 1.68 8.58 -5.83
N PRO A 63 2.50 7.97 -4.95
CA PRO A 63 3.14 8.71 -3.88
C PRO A 63 4.11 9.76 -4.42
N SER A 64 4.03 10.97 -3.88
CA SER A 64 4.97 12.04 -4.19
C SER A 64 6.25 11.94 -3.34
N SER A 65 7.29 12.68 -3.76
CA SER A 65 8.50 12.80 -2.94
C SER A 65 8.23 13.68 -1.72
N ALA A 66 8.74 13.26 -0.56
CA ALA A 66 8.62 14.05 0.66
C ALA A 66 9.28 15.43 0.50
N LYS A 67 8.55 16.48 0.87
CA LYS A 67 9.04 17.86 0.96
C LYS A 67 9.66 18.10 2.35
N ARG A 68 10.34 19.23 2.51
CA ARG A 68 10.88 19.66 3.81
C ARG A 68 9.78 19.64 4.88
N GLY A 69 10.05 18.96 6.00
CA GLY A 69 9.10 18.81 7.10
C GLY A 69 8.08 17.67 6.94
N GLN A 70 8.18 16.87 5.88
CA GLN A 70 7.39 15.65 5.71
C GLN A 70 8.25 14.42 5.96
N ARG A 71 7.60 13.35 6.41
CA ARG A 71 8.18 12.01 6.56
C ARG A 71 7.47 11.04 5.62
N GLN A 72 8.22 10.03 5.18
CA GLN A 72 7.65 8.94 4.39
C GLN A 72 6.99 7.93 5.33
N VAL A 73 5.70 7.68 5.12
CA VAL A 73 4.95 6.65 5.84
C VAL A 73 4.84 5.42 4.94
N PRO A 74 5.42 4.28 5.32
CA PRO A 74 5.37 3.08 4.49
C PRO A 74 3.97 2.47 4.49
N VAL A 75 3.55 1.93 3.34
CA VAL A 75 2.33 1.12 3.27
C VAL A 75 2.57 -0.18 4.05
N PRO A 76 1.62 -0.62 4.90
CA PRO A 76 1.75 -1.86 5.64
C PRO A 76 2.01 -3.09 4.76
N LEU A 77 2.89 -3.97 5.23
CA LEU A 77 3.33 -5.16 4.48
C LEU A 77 2.19 -6.11 4.12
N TRP A 78 1.11 -6.15 4.91
CA TRP A 78 -0.06 -6.98 4.62
C TRP A 78 -0.80 -6.54 3.35
N LEU A 79 -0.65 -5.28 2.93
CA LEU A 79 -1.33 -4.68 1.78
C LEU A 79 -0.40 -4.45 0.59
N ALA A 80 0.85 -4.03 0.83
CA ALA A 80 1.77 -3.59 -0.22
C ALA A 80 1.94 -4.60 -1.38
N PRO A 81 2.12 -5.92 -1.16
CA PRO A 81 2.21 -6.89 -2.26
C PRO A 81 0.94 -6.96 -3.11
N LYS A 82 -0.24 -6.81 -2.50
CA LYS A 82 -1.53 -6.83 -3.20
C LYS A 82 -1.70 -5.59 -4.08
N LEU A 83 -1.30 -4.41 -3.57
CA LEU A 83 -1.27 -3.17 -4.36
C LEU A 83 -0.28 -3.26 -5.52
N ALA A 84 0.90 -3.83 -5.31
CA ALA A 84 1.88 -4.07 -6.37
C ALA A 84 1.30 -4.93 -7.49
N LEU A 85 0.60 -6.01 -7.15
CA LEU A 85 -0.09 -6.86 -8.12
C LEU A 85 -1.18 -6.08 -8.86
N TYR A 86 -2.03 -5.34 -8.14
CA TYR A 86 -3.11 -4.54 -8.73
C TYR A 86 -2.58 -3.49 -9.72
N LEU A 87 -1.55 -2.74 -9.33
CA LEU A 87 -0.91 -1.74 -10.19
C LEU A 87 -0.25 -2.37 -11.42
N ALA A 88 0.46 -3.49 -11.26
CA ALA A 88 1.07 -4.19 -12.40
C ALA A 88 0.02 -4.71 -13.39
N MET A 89 -1.11 -5.23 -12.88
CA MET A 89 -2.23 -5.63 -13.72
C MET A 89 -2.84 -4.44 -14.47
N ARG A 90 -3.04 -3.29 -13.79
CA ARG A 90 -3.60 -2.08 -14.40
C ARG A 90 -2.68 -1.50 -15.48
N ASP A 91 -1.38 -1.41 -15.20
CA ASP A 91 -0.34 -0.95 -16.14
C ASP A 91 -0.34 -1.76 -17.44
N GLN A 92 -0.42 -3.09 -17.32
CA GLN A 92 -0.44 -4.00 -18.47
C GLN A 92 -1.83 -4.29 -19.03
N ARG A 93 -2.89 -3.66 -18.50
CA ARG A 93 -4.30 -3.92 -18.86
C ARG A 93 -4.69 -5.40 -18.77
N VAL A 94 -4.14 -6.12 -17.79
CA VAL A 94 -4.40 -7.55 -17.55
C VAL A 94 -5.63 -7.73 -16.65
N SER A 95 -6.61 -8.49 -17.14
CA SER A 95 -7.81 -8.84 -16.36
C SER A 95 -7.54 -9.98 -15.36
N ASN A 96 -8.47 -10.20 -14.43
CA ASN A 96 -8.40 -11.34 -13.51
C ASN A 96 -8.35 -12.68 -14.25
N SER A 97 -9.19 -12.83 -15.29
CA SER A 97 -9.26 -14.07 -16.09
C SER A 97 -7.98 -14.30 -16.89
N GLU A 98 -7.38 -13.24 -17.42
CA GLU A 98 -6.10 -13.31 -18.13
C GLU A 98 -4.97 -13.74 -17.18
N LEU A 99 -4.84 -13.11 -16.01
CA LEU A 99 -3.83 -13.50 -15.03
C LEU A 99 -4.05 -14.94 -14.55
N ALA A 100 -5.31 -15.34 -14.34
CA ALA A 100 -5.65 -16.70 -13.96
C ALA A 100 -5.22 -17.72 -15.03
N ARG A 101 -5.42 -17.41 -16.32
CA ARG A 101 -4.94 -18.22 -17.44
C ARG A 101 -3.41 -18.36 -17.45
N ARG A 102 -2.68 -17.25 -17.28
CA ARG A 102 -1.21 -17.26 -17.19
C ARG A 102 -0.70 -18.11 -16.03
N LEU A 103 -1.43 -18.14 -14.93
CA LEU A 103 -1.09 -18.92 -13.73
C LEU A 103 -1.56 -20.39 -13.79
N GLY A 104 -2.40 -20.77 -14.76
CA GLY A 104 -3.06 -22.07 -14.77
C GLY A 104 -3.98 -22.28 -13.55
N ARG A 105 -4.67 -21.23 -13.10
CA ARG A 105 -5.54 -21.25 -11.90
C ARG A 105 -6.95 -20.76 -12.22
N HIS A 106 -7.87 -21.02 -11.30
CA HIS A 106 -9.23 -20.48 -11.37
C HIS A 106 -9.24 -18.98 -11.06
N GLU A 107 -10.07 -18.19 -11.76
CA GLU A 107 -10.20 -16.72 -11.62
C GLU A 107 -10.41 -16.28 -10.15
N ARG A 108 -11.28 -16.98 -9.42
CA ARG A 108 -11.49 -16.81 -7.97
C ARG A 108 -10.21 -16.72 -7.14
N VAL A 109 -9.13 -17.42 -7.52
CA VAL A 109 -7.83 -17.34 -6.84
C VAL A 109 -7.22 -15.94 -7.01
N VAL A 110 -7.28 -15.36 -8.21
CA VAL A 110 -6.81 -14.00 -8.49
C VAL A 110 -7.67 -12.96 -7.78
N ARG A 111 -9.00 -13.13 -7.76
CA ARG A 111 -9.89 -12.24 -7.00
C ARG A 111 -9.51 -12.21 -5.51
N ARG A 112 -9.16 -13.35 -4.94
CA ARG A 112 -8.68 -13.50 -3.55
C ARG A 112 -7.30 -12.88 -3.32
N MET A 113 -6.39 -12.95 -4.30
CA MET A 113 -5.09 -12.28 -4.21
C MET A 113 -5.27 -10.76 -4.05
N LEU A 114 -6.23 -10.16 -4.77
CA LEU A 114 -6.52 -8.73 -4.76
C LEU A 114 -7.45 -8.27 -3.62
N ASP A 115 -8.08 -9.19 -2.90
CA ASP A 115 -8.97 -8.84 -1.78
C ASP A 115 -8.15 -8.50 -0.53
N PRO A 116 -8.20 -7.26 0.01
CA PRO A 116 -7.47 -6.89 1.22
C PRO A 116 -7.85 -7.72 2.44
N LYS A 117 -9.09 -8.21 2.51
CA LYS A 117 -9.62 -9.00 3.63
C LYS A 117 -9.27 -10.48 3.55
N HIS A 118 -8.68 -10.93 2.43
CA HIS A 118 -8.33 -12.32 2.24
C HIS A 118 -6.84 -12.56 2.42
N ALA A 119 -6.50 -13.33 3.47
CA ALA A 119 -5.16 -13.83 3.70
C ALA A 119 -4.65 -14.61 2.49
N THR A 120 -3.62 -14.07 1.83
CA THR A 120 -2.99 -14.67 0.67
C THR A 120 -1.51 -14.84 0.97
N LYS A 121 -1.02 -16.07 0.85
CA LYS A 121 0.41 -16.34 1.06
C LYS A 121 1.28 -15.54 0.08
N ALA A 122 2.39 -15.00 0.56
CA ALA A 122 3.24 -14.09 -0.20
C ALA A 122 3.77 -14.72 -1.49
N GLU A 123 4.09 -16.02 -1.47
CA GLU A 123 4.61 -16.76 -2.63
C GLU A 123 3.60 -16.80 -3.79
N LYS A 124 2.30 -16.77 -3.48
CA LYS A 124 1.25 -16.71 -4.52
C LYS A 124 1.23 -15.36 -5.22
N ILE A 125 1.40 -14.28 -4.46
CA ILE A 125 1.48 -12.92 -5.02
C ILE A 125 2.79 -12.76 -5.80
N GLN A 126 3.90 -13.28 -5.28
CA GLN A 126 5.19 -13.30 -5.98
C GLN A 126 5.11 -14.04 -7.32
N ALA A 127 4.48 -15.21 -7.37
CA ALA A 127 4.27 -15.94 -8.63
C ALA A 127 3.39 -15.16 -9.61
N ALA A 128 2.34 -14.49 -9.12
CA ALA A 128 1.48 -13.64 -9.93
C ALA A 128 2.22 -12.42 -10.50
N LEU A 129 3.09 -11.79 -9.72
CA LEU A 129 3.98 -10.72 -10.18
C LEU A 129 4.99 -11.22 -11.22
N ALA A 130 5.56 -12.41 -11.02
CA ALA A 130 6.55 -13.00 -11.93
C ALA A 130 5.99 -13.25 -13.33
N VAL A 131 4.74 -13.76 -13.45
CA VAL A 131 4.08 -13.93 -14.78
C VAL A 131 3.71 -12.61 -15.45
N LEU A 132 3.78 -11.49 -14.73
CA LEU A 132 3.67 -10.12 -15.25
C LEU A 132 5.05 -9.49 -15.48
N GLY A 133 6.14 -10.25 -15.42
CA GLY A 133 7.50 -9.75 -15.61
C GLY A 133 7.99 -8.83 -14.48
N LYS A 134 7.41 -8.95 -13.28
CA LYS A 134 7.82 -8.18 -12.10
C LYS A 134 8.54 -9.09 -11.11
N GLN A 135 9.52 -8.53 -10.39
CA GLN A 135 10.22 -9.22 -9.30
C GLN A 135 9.82 -8.59 -7.97
N MET A 136 9.39 -9.42 -7.02
CA MET A 136 9.14 -8.99 -5.64
C MET A 136 10.41 -9.20 -4.81
N THR A 137 10.86 -8.16 -4.12
CA THR A 137 12.03 -8.19 -3.22
C THR A 137 11.64 -7.59 -1.87
N VAL A 138 12.39 -7.95 -0.82
CA VAL A 138 12.23 -7.40 0.53
C VAL A 138 13.52 -6.68 0.90
N GLU A 139 13.39 -5.48 1.46
CA GLU A 139 14.47 -4.67 1.97
C GLU A 139 14.19 -4.35 3.44
N VAL A 140 15.21 -4.45 4.29
CA VAL A 140 15.15 -4.04 5.70
C VAL A 140 16.04 -2.81 5.86
N ARG A 141 15.55 -1.79 6.56
CA ARG A 141 16.26 -0.55 6.84
C ARG A 141 16.21 -0.26 8.34
N ASP A 142 17.14 0.56 8.82
CA ASP A 142 17.11 1.05 10.19
C ASP A 142 15.84 1.89 10.42
N ALA A 143 15.24 1.74 11.60
CA ALA A 143 13.98 2.40 11.94
C ALA A 143 14.16 3.88 12.34
N ALA A 144 15.41 4.32 12.55
CA ALA A 144 15.83 5.68 12.84
C ALA A 144 17.34 5.84 12.59
#